data_AF-A0A2V6TSB4-F1
#
_entry.id   AF-A0A2V6TSB4-F1
#
_cell.length_a   1.000
_cell.length_b   1.000
_cell.length_c   1.000
_cell.angle_alpha   90.00
_cell.angle_beta   90.00
_cell.angle_gamma   90.00
#
_symmetry.space_group_name_H-M   'P 1'
#
loop_
_entity.id
_entity.type
_entity.pdbx_description
1 polymer ?
#
loop_
_entity_poly.entity_id
_entity_poly.type
_entity_poly.pdbx_seq_one_letter_code
_entity_poly.pdbx_strand_id
1 'polypeptide(L)'
;MAPLAEATVRVDCAARLGPLRRIWTSFGYDEINWTSTPAGKRALRVIGEFAEQPYYVRSHYIFNSGIGWSLPHWGAGNVYHEDAAGQPFYDFAIADRVYDAVVEAGLRPLVELAFTPRALVPDDAEARFRYEPSPTQWSPYEAGLWSFPPKDYEKWAGLVRALVEHCVARYGAAHVQGWLWELWNEPDILYCVGRPRSSTRSTT
;
A
#
# COMPACT_ATOMS: atom_id res chain seq x y z
N MET A 1 -16.67 -41.11 3.70
CA MET A 1 -17.02 -40.93 2.28
C MET A 1 -15.95 -41.61 1.44
N ALA A 2 -16.32 -42.47 0.50
CA ALA A 2 -15.35 -43.04 -0.44
C ALA A 2 -14.88 -41.95 -1.42
N PRO A 3 -13.57 -41.87 -1.73
CA PRO A 3 -13.06 -40.89 -2.67
C PRO A 3 -13.59 -41.14 -4.09
N LEU A 4 -13.83 -40.05 -4.84
CA LEU A 4 -14.10 -40.12 -6.27
C LEU A 4 -12.85 -40.67 -6.99
N ALA A 5 -12.99 -41.84 -7.61
CA ALA A 5 -11.89 -42.50 -8.33
C ALA A 5 -11.70 -41.95 -9.76
N GLU A 6 -12.75 -41.37 -10.35
CA GLU A 6 -12.73 -40.83 -11.70
C GLU A 6 -13.73 -39.68 -11.87
N ALA A 7 -13.40 -38.71 -12.72
CA ALA A 7 -14.29 -37.64 -13.16
C ALA A 7 -14.13 -37.42 -14.68
N THR A 8 -15.26 -37.28 -15.38
CA THR A 8 -15.29 -36.95 -16.81
C THR A 8 -15.72 -35.51 -17.01
N VAL A 9 -14.92 -34.70 -17.71
CA VAL A 9 -15.25 -33.32 -18.09
C VAL A 9 -15.60 -33.27 -19.58
N ARG A 10 -16.75 -32.69 -19.93
CA ARG A 10 -17.16 -32.43 -21.32
C ARG A 10 -17.31 -30.93 -21.51
N VAL A 11 -16.69 -30.40 -22.56
CA VAL A 11 -16.72 -28.98 -22.91
C VAL A 11 -17.37 -28.82 -24.28
N ASP A 12 -18.47 -28.07 -24.35
CA ASP A 12 -19.12 -27.70 -25.60
C ASP A 12 -18.63 -26.30 -26.03
N CYS A 13 -17.77 -26.25 -27.05
CA CYS A 13 -17.21 -25.01 -27.57
C CYS A 13 -18.22 -24.15 -28.35
N ALA A 14 -19.40 -24.69 -28.72
CA ALA A 14 -20.46 -23.93 -29.38
C ALA A 14 -21.38 -23.21 -28.38
N ALA A 15 -21.40 -23.64 -27.12
CA ALA A 15 -22.23 -23.05 -26.06
C ALA A 15 -21.53 -21.85 -25.39
N ARG A 16 -21.77 -20.63 -25.90
CA ARG A 16 -21.19 -19.39 -25.34
C ARG A 16 -21.95 -18.95 -24.08
N LEU A 17 -21.26 -18.92 -22.94
CA LEU A 17 -21.81 -18.46 -21.63
C LEU A 17 -21.53 -16.99 -21.29
N GLY A 18 -20.85 -16.25 -22.18
CA GLY A 18 -20.46 -14.86 -21.96
C GLY A 18 -18.95 -14.69 -21.74
N PRO A 19 -18.47 -13.45 -21.52
CA PRO A 19 -17.07 -13.19 -21.25
C PRO A 19 -16.68 -13.72 -19.87
N LEU A 20 -15.57 -14.45 -19.79
CA LEU A 20 -14.97 -14.82 -18.51
C LEU A 20 -14.37 -13.55 -17.89
N ARG A 21 -14.85 -13.14 -16.71
CA ARG A 21 -14.27 -12.01 -15.97
C ARG A 21 -12.96 -12.45 -15.31
N ARG A 22 -11.88 -11.68 -15.52
CA ARG A 22 -10.55 -12.01 -15.02
C ARG A 22 -10.43 -11.41 -13.62
N ILE A 23 -10.79 -12.19 -12.61
CA ILE A 23 -10.78 -11.74 -11.20
C ILE A 23 -9.41 -11.88 -10.52
N TRP A 24 -8.44 -12.46 -11.22
CA TRP A 24 -7.10 -12.79 -10.73
C TRP A 24 -6.03 -11.75 -11.12
N THR A 25 -6.41 -10.62 -11.72
CA THR A 25 -5.45 -9.65 -12.29
C THR A 25 -4.91 -8.68 -11.23
N SER A 26 -4.50 -9.21 -10.09
CA SER A 26 -3.89 -8.46 -8.99
C SER A 26 -2.96 -9.36 -8.18
N PHE A 27 -1.86 -8.81 -7.69
CA PHE A 27 -0.95 -9.48 -6.76
C PHE A 27 -0.33 -8.45 -5.80
N GLY A 28 0.18 -8.93 -4.67
CA GLY A 28 0.82 -8.08 -3.67
C GLY A 28 2.01 -8.72 -2.97
N TYR A 29 2.78 -7.88 -2.30
CA TYR A 29 3.97 -8.23 -1.51
C TYR A 29 4.27 -7.10 -0.51
N ASP A 30 5.17 -7.35 0.45
CA ASP A 30 5.35 -6.44 1.59
C ASP A 30 6.48 -5.42 1.37
N GLU A 31 7.60 -5.86 0.76
CA GLU A 31 8.83 -5.08 0.68
C GLU A 31 8.80 -4.01 -0.44
N ILE A 32 8.07 -2.92 -0.22
CA ILE A 32 7.91 -1.82 -1.19
C ILE A 32 9.24 -1.32 -1.77
N ASN A 33 10.32 -1.26 -1.00
CA ASN A 33 11.59 -0.74 -1.51
C ASN A 33 12.29 -1.72 -2.47
N TRP A 34 11.95 -3.01 -2.43
CA TRP A 34 12.48 -4.01 -3.36
C TRP A 34 11.88 -3.90 -4.77
N THR A 35 10.70 -3.28 -4.91
CA THR A 35 10.01 -3.02 -6.19
C THR A 35 10.91 -2.40 -7.23
N SER A 36 11.66 -1.37 -6.83
CA SER A 36 12.48 -0.57 -7.74
C SER A 36 13.89 -1.15 -7.98
N THR A 37 14.26 -2.23 -7.28
CA THR A 37 15.55 -2.90 -7.48
C THR A 37 15.60 -3.61 -8.83
N PRO A 38 16.81 -3.96 -9.33
CA PRO A 38 16.92 -4.74 -10.56
C PRO A 38 16.14 -6.06 -10.53
N ALA A 39 16.07 -6.73 -9.38
CA ALA A 39 15.30 -7.96 -9.22
C ALA A 39 13.79 -7.71 -9.26
N GLY A 40 13.30 -6.70 -8.51
CA GLY A 40 11.90 -6.30 -8.52
C GLY A 40 11.42 -5.89 -9.92
N LYS A 41 12.18 -5.01 -10.59
CA LYS A 41 11.88 -4.61 -11.98
C LYS A 41 11.84 -5.79 -12.95
N ARG A 42 12.73 -6.78 -12.81
CA ARG A 42 12.69 -8.00 -13.63
C ARG A 42 11.41 -8.81 -13.36
N ALA A 43 11.04 -9.00 -12.09
CA ALA A 43 9.82 -9.73 -11.74
C ALA A 43 8.56 -9.05 -12.31
N LEU A 44 8.46 -7.72 -12.17
CA LEU A 44 7.35 -6.94 -12.73
C LEU A 44 7.28 -7.06 -14.26
N ARG A 45 8.41 -7.01 -14.96
CA ARG A 45 8.45 -7.18 -16.42
C ARG A 45 7.98 -8.56 -16.85
N VAL A 46 8.46 -9.62 -16.18
CA VAL A 46 8.02 -11.00 -16.48
C VAL A 46 6.51 -11.11 -16.31
N ILE A 47 5.94 -10.51 -15.26
CA ILE A 47 4.48 -10.50 -15.07
C ILE A 47 3.79 -9.70 -16.18
N GLY A 48 4.28 -8.50 -16.50
CA GLY A 48 3.74 -7.67 -17.58
C GLY A 48 3.78 -8.35 -18.96
N GLU A 49 4.78 -9.20 -19.23
CA GLU A 49 4.93 -9.92 -20.50
C GLU A 49 3.86 -11.01 -20.73
N PHE A 50 3.43 -11.72 -19.67
CA PHE A 50 2.40 -12.75 -19.80
C PHE A 50 0.99 -12.26 -19.44
N ALA A 51 0.87 -11.09 -18.80
CA ALA A 51 -0.41 -10.57 -18.36
C ALA A 51 -1.31 -10.23 -19.57
N GLU A 52 -2.52 -10.78 -19.59
CA GLU A 52 -3.50 -10.54 -20.66
C GLU A 52 -4.10 -9.12 -20.64
N GLN A 53 -3.89 -8.40 -19.53
CA GLN A 53 -4.28 -7.01 -19.30
C GLN A 53 -3.38 -6.45 -18.18
N PRO A 54 -3.29 -5.12 -17.97
CA PRO A 54 -2.52 -4.58 -16.86
C PRO A 54 -3.00 -5.13 -15.50
N TYR A 55 -2.15 -5.87 -14.80
CA TYR A 55 -2.45 -6.36 -13.46
C TYR A 55 -2.24 -5.25 -12.43
N TYR A 56 -2.98 -5.34 -11.32
CA TYR A 56 -2.81 -4.46 -10.18
C TYR A 56 -1.71 -4.95 -9.24
N VAL A 57 -0.78 -4.06 -8.89
CA VAL A 57 0.36 -4.35 -8.02
C VAL A 57 0.15 -3.63 -6.70
N ARG A 58 0.05 -4.39 -5.61
CA ARG A 58 -0.13 -3.88 -4.26
C ARG A 58 1.14 -4.03 -3.43
N SER A 59 1.50 -3.00 -2.69
CA SER A 59 2.56 -3.05 -1.70
C SER A 59 2.23 -2.18 -0.50
N HIS A 60 2.72 -2.58 0.68
CA HIS A 60 2.56 -1.84 1.93
C HIS A 60 3.48 -0.61 2.03
N TYR A 61 3.23 0.25 3.04
CA TYR A 61 4.20 1.21 3.57
C TYR A 61 4.55 2.45 2.72
N ILE A 62 3.70 2.88 1.79
CA ILE A 62 3.98 4.10 1.01
C ILE A 62 4.15 5.35 1.90
N PHE A 63 3.43 5.42 3.03
CA PHE A 63 3.49 6.58 3.93
C PHE A 63 4.40 6.38 5.14
N ASN A 64 4.94 5.18 5.38
CA ASN A 64 5.84 4.96 6.50
C ASN A 64 7.12 5.78 6.34
N SER A 65 7.56 6.38 7.44
CA SER A 65 8.84 7.09 7.50
C SER A 65 9.99 6.11 7.56
N GLY A 66 11.09 6.45 6.89
CA GLY A 66 12.28 5.60 6.88
C GLY A 66 13.27 6.00 5.81
N ILE A 67 14.36 5.24 5.70
CA ILE A 67 15.45 5.55 4.77
C ILE A 67 15.30 4.88 3.39
N GLY A 68 14.16 4.24 3.13
CA GLY A 68 13.92 3.49 1.90
C GLY A 68 14.67 2.16 1.81
N TRP A 69 15.06 1.59 2.96
CA TRP A 69 15.64 0.25 3.06
C TRP A 69 14.61 -0.70 3.64
N SER A 70 14.21 -1.70 2.87
CA SER A 70 13.30 -2.75 3.33
C SER A 70 14.06 -3.81 4.12
N LEU A 71 13.49 -4.19 5.28
CA LEU A 71 13.71 -5.49 5.91
C LEU A 71 12.63 -6.46 5.39
N PRO A 72 12.79 -7.79 5.52
CA PRO A 72 11.69 -8.71 5.23
C PRO A 72 10.41 -8.25 5.94
N HIS A 73 9.29 -8.21 5.21
CA HIS A 73 7.98 -7.70 5.65
C HIS A 73 7.86 -6.17 5.85
N TRP A 74 8.94 -5.37 5.75
CA TRP A 74 8.92 -3.94 6.08
C TRP A 74 9.46 -3.05 4.97
N GLY A 75 9.04 -1.78 4.95
CA GLY A 75 9.61 -0.77 4.06
C GLY A 75 9.14 0.63 4.38
N ALA A 76 9.50 1.57 3.52
CA ALA A 76 9.13 2.97 3.69
C ALA A 76 9.11 3.70 2.34
N GLY A 77 8.00 4.37 2.03
CA GLY A 77 7.95 5.38 0.97
C GLY A 77 8.43 6.76 1.41
N ASN A 78 8.46 7.03 2.72
CA ASN A 78 9.02 8.25 3.31
C ASN A 78 8.48 9.57 2.72
N VAL A 79 7.19 9.59 2.39
CA VAL A 79 6.58 10.71 1.65
C VAL A 79 6.37 11.96 2.50
N TYR A 80 5.99 11.82 3.76
CA TYR A 80 5.55 12.93 4.62
C TYR A 80 6.63 13.40 5.59
N HIS A 81 6.83 14.72 5.65
CA HIS A 81 7.74 15.39 6.57
C HIS A 81 7.11 16.68 7.11
N GLU A 82 7.64 17.19 8.22
CA GLU A 82 7.28 18.51 8.74
C GLU A 82 8.53 19.36 8.96
N ASP A 83 8.44 20.65 8.66
CA ASP A 83 9.49 21.62 9.00
C ASP A 83 9.48 21.99 10.50
N ALA A 84 10.39 22.87 10.91
CA ALA A 84 10.48 23.33 12.30
C ALA A 84 9.23 24.07 12.80
N ALA A 85 8.38 24.57 11.90
CA ALA A 85 7.11 25.22 12.21
C ALA A 85 5.91 24.24 12.17
N GLY A 86 6.18 22.94 11.93
CA GLY A 86 5.15 21.91 11.81
C GLY A 86 4.38 21.96 10.48
N GLN A 87 4.89 22.65 9.46
CA GLN A 87 4.26 22.70 8.14
C GLN A 87 4.66 21.47 7.33
N PRO A 88 3.68 20.78 6.69
CA PRO A 88 3.97 19.58 5.92
C PRO A 88 4.73 19.91 4.63
N PHE A 89 5.72 19.09 4.31
CA PHE A 89 6.32 19.02 2.98
C PHE A 89 6.47 17.55 2.55
N TYR A 90 6.53 17.32 1.24
CA TYR A 90 6.43 15.99 0.66
C TYR A 90 7.66 15.63 -0.18
N ASP A 91 8.21 14.45 0.02
CA ASP A 91 9.29 13.87 -0.79
C ASP A 91 8.80 12.62 -1.52
N PHE A 92 8.62 12.72 -2.83
CA PHE A 92 8.12 11.63 -3.66
C PHE A 92 9.22 10.75 -4.26
N ALA A 93 10.50 10.95 -3.91
CA ALA A 93 11.61 10.28 -4.59
C ALA A 93 11.53 8.74 -4.54
N ILE A 94 11.09 8.16 -3.43
CA ILE A 94 10.91 6.71 -3.31
C ILE A 94 9.62 6.27 -3.99
N ALA A 95 8.51 6.99 -3.77
CA ALA A 95 7.23 6.72 -4.40
C ALA A 95 7.37 6.67 -5.93
N ASP A 96 8.09 7.62 -6.53
CA ASP A 96 8.37 7.67 -7.96
C ASP A 96 9.11 6.42 -8.42
N ARG A 97 10.18 6.02 -7.73
CA ARG A 97 10.94 4.81 -8.12
C ARG A 97 10.09 3.55 -8.10
N VAL A 98 9.18 3.44 -7.13
CA VAL A 98 8.27 2.30 -6.96
C VAL A 98 7.21 2.30 -8.05
N TYR A 99 6.51 3.41 -8.25
CA TYR A 99 5.42 3.50 -9.22
C TYR A 99 5.93 3.52 -10.65
N ASP A 100 7.09 4.12 -10.93
CA ASP A 100 7.74 4.01 -12.24
C ASP A 100 8.03 2.56 -12.58
N ALA A 101 8.57 1.77 -11.65
CA ALA A 101 8.86 0.36 -11.89
C ALA A 101 7.60 -0.44 -12.27
N VAL A 102 6.45 -0.12 -11.66
CA VAL A 102 5.16 -0.76 -11.95
C VAL A 102 4.61 -0.30 -13.30
N VAL A 103 4.55 1.02 -13.53
CA VAL A 103 3.99 1.62 -14.75
C VAL A 103 4.83 1.28 -15.99
N GLU A 104 6.16 1.32 -15.88
CA GLU A 104 7.10 0.94 -16.95
C GLU A 104 6.94 -0.53 -17.36
N ALA A 105 6.46 -1.40 -16.46
CA ALA A 105 6.17 -2.80 -16.76
C ALA A 105 4.79 -3.02 -17.40
N GLY A 106 4.04 -1.95 -17.69
CA GLY A 106 2.69 -2.04 -18.23
C GLY A 106 1.63 -2.46 -17.21
N LEU A 107 1.98 -2.44 -15.92
CA LEU A 107 1.13 -2.79 -14.79
C LEU A 107 0.53 -1.52 -14.15
N ARG A 108 -0.39 -1.70 -13.20
CA ARG A 108 -1.05 -0.59 -12.50
C ARG A 108 -0.87 -0.69 -11.00
N PRO A 109 -0.57 0.41 -10.30
CA PRO A 109 -0.60 0.42 -8.85
C PRO A 109 -2.02 0.20 -8.29
N LEU A 110 -2.08 -0.64 -7.25
CA LEU A 110 -3.11 -0.60 -6.23
C LEU A 110 -2.45 0.03 -5.01
N VAL A 111 -2.75 1.31 -4.81
CA VAL A 111 -2.09 2.13 -3.79
C VAL A 111 -2.79 1.93 -2.47
N GLU A 112 -2.10 1.29 -1.52
CA GLU A 112 -2.48 1.29 -0.12
C GLU A 112 -2.09 2.64 0.52
N LEU A 113 -3.08 3.39 0.98
CA LEU A 113 -2.91 4.65 1.69
C LEU A 113 -2.62 4.37 3.18
N ALA A 114 -1.42 3.86 3.45
CA ALA A 114 -0.97 3.46 4.79
C ALA A 114 0.58 3.42 4.90
N PHE A 115 1.14 3.30 6.10
CA PHE A 115 0.52 3.53 7.41
C PHE A 115 0.82 4.96 7.89
N THR A 116 0.74 5.25 9.19
CA THR A 116 0.94 6.61 9.70
C THR A 116 2.43 7.01 9.64
N PRO A 117 2.79 8.12 8.96
CA PRO A 117 4.15 8.66 9.00
C PRO A 117 4.55 9.03 10.43
N ARG A 118 5.84 8.92 10.77
CA ARG A 118 6.35 9.15 12.12
C ARG A 118 5.95 10.51 12.70
N ALA A 119 5.97 11.56 11.88
CA ALA A 119 5.59 12.91 12.31
C ALA A 119 4.09 13.05 12.64
N LEU A 120 3.24 12.16 12.13
CA LEU A 120 1.80 12.11 12.39
C LEU A 120 1.40 11.08 13.45
N VAL A 121 2.34 10.32 14.00
CA VAL A 121 2.05 9.44 15.14
C VAL A 121 1.65 10.29 16.36
N PRO A 122 0.60 9.90 17.13
CA PRO A 122 0.24 10.57 18.37
C PRO A 122 1.38 10.65 19.38
N ASP A 123 1.52 11.81 20.05
CA ASP A 123 2.63 12.06 20.98
C ASP A 123 2.56 11.14 22.22
N ASP A 124 1.37 10.61 22.54
CA ASP A 124 1.13 9.65 23.62
C ASP A 124 1.26 8.18 23.18
N ALA A 125 1.57 7.90 21.91
CA ALA A 125 1.54 6.54 21.36
C ALA A 125 2.56 5.60 22.03
N GLU A 126 3.78 6.07 22.32
CA GLU A 126 4.80 5.28 23.01
C GLU A 126 4.38 4.88 24.43
N ALA A 127 3.61 5.71 25.14
CA ALA A 127 3.09 5.37 26.46
C ALA A 127 2.01 4.27 26.39
N ARG A 128 1.33 4.17 25.25
CA ARG A 128 0.24 3.21 24.99
C ARG A 128 0.74 1.92 24.33
N PHE A 129 1.94 1.94 23.77
CA PHE A 129 2.56 0.81 23.11
C PHE A 129 3.86 0.44 23.82
N ARG A 130 3.84 -0.67 24.57
CA ARG A 130 5.02 -1.16 25.26
C ARG A 130 5.98 -1.79 24.24
N TYR A 131 7.01 -1.05 23.88
CA TYR A 131 8.10 -1.56 23.05
C TYR A 131 9.12 -2.34 23.89
N GLU A 132 9.41 -3.57 23.49
CA GLU A 132 10.55 -4.34 23.99
C GLU A 132 11.60 -4.42 22.87
N PRO A 133 12.83 -3.91 23.08
CA PRO A 133 13.87 -3.98 22.07
C PRO A 133 14.12 -5.42 21.59
N SER A 134 14.20 -5.60 20.28
CA SER A 134 14.56 -6.88 19.67
C SER A 134 15.73 -6.71 18.70
N PRO A 135 16.50 -7.77 18.38
CA PRO A 135 17.62 -7.67 17.44
C PRO A 135 17.23 -7.23 16.02
N THR A 136 15.93 -7.25 15.70
CA THR A 136 15.37 -6.97 14.38
C THR A 136 14.49 -5.72 14.34
N GLN A 137 14.31 -5.02 15.48
CA GLN A 137 13.57 -3.76 15.56
C GLN A 137 14.46 -2.74 16.25
N TRP A 138 14.69 -1.60 15.61
CA TRP A 138 15.66 -0.60 16.07
C TRP A 138 14.98 0.60 16.73
N SER A 139 13.66 0.73 16.59
CA SER A 139 12.89 1.79 17.22
C SER A 139 11.45 1.36 17.55
N PRO A 140 10.80 2.04 18.53
CA PRO A 140 9.36 1.87 18.78
C PRO A 140 8.52 2.08 17.51
N TYR A 141 8.92 3.03 16.65
CA TYR A 141 8.20 3.32 15.41
C TYR A 141 8.10 2.08 14.53
N GLU A 142 9.24 1.46 14.21
CA GLU A 142 9.30 0.22 13.40
C GLU A 142 8.50 -0.92 14.04
N ALA A 143 8.49 -0.99 15.37
CA ALA A 143 7.82 -2.04 16.13
C ALA A 143 6.29 -1.95 16.13
N GLY A 144 5.71 -0.81 15.73
CA GLY A 144 4.25 -0.73 15.57
C GLY A 144 3.61 0.64 15.75
N LEU A 145 4.34 1.72 16.07
CA LEU A 145 3.68 3.02 16.25
C LEU A 145 3.02 3.55 14.97
N TRP A 146 3.48 3.11 13.80
CA TRP A 146 2.85 3.43 12.51
C TRP A 146 1.39 2.93 12.41
N SER A 147 0.98 1.97 13.25
CA SER A 147 -0.39 1.43 13.27
C SER A 147 -1.41 2.31 13.99
N PHE A 148 -0.96 3.37 14.68
CA PHE A 148 -1.86 4.33 15.30
C PHE A 148 -2.49 5.25 14.24
N PRO A 149 -3.78 5.62 14.35
CA PRO A 149 -4.35 6.67 13.53
C PRO A 149 -3.56 7.99 13.65
N PRO A 150 -3.52 8.81 12.59
CA PRO A 150 -2.78 10.06 12.61
C PRO A 150 -3.35 11.02 13.66
N LYS A 151 -2.46 11.75 14.35
CA LYS A 151 -2.86 12.77 15.35
C LYS A 151 -3.55 14.00 14.74
N ASP A 152 -3.34 14.22 13.45
CA ASP A 152 -3.93 15.31 12.68
C ASP A 152 -4.48 14.78 11.34
N TYR A 153 -5.81 14.75 11.25
CA TYR A 153 -6.51 14.25 10.05
C TYR A 153 -6.49 15.24 8.89
N GLU A 154 -6.31 16.54 9.12
CA GLU A 154 -6.19 17.53 8.06
C GLU A 154 -4.83 17.38 7.36
N LYS A 155 -3.76 17.19 8.14
CA LYS A 155 -2.43 16.87 7.59
C LYS A 155 -2.42 15.53 6.85
N TRP A 156 -3.11 14.50 7.37
CA TRP A 156 -3.30 13.23 6.68
C TRP A 156 -4.06 13.38 5.35
N ALA A 157 -5.17 14.12 5.34
CA ALA A 157 -5.90 14.41 4.10
C ALA A 157 -5.03 15.18 3.10
N GLY A 158 -4.23 16.13 3.59
CA GLY A 158 -3.23 16.85 2.79
C GLY A 158 -2.20 15.94 2.15
N LEU A 159 -1.67 14.96 2.90
CA LEU A 159 -0.76 13.93 2.38
C LEU A 159 -1.38 13.08 1.28
N VAL A 160 -2.59 12.56 1.49
CA VAL A 160 -3.29 11.77 0.48
C VAL A 160 -3.51 12.59 -0.79
N ARG A 161 -3.98 13.84 -0.65
CA ARG A 161 -4.16 14.75 -1.77
C ARG A 161 -2.84 14.99 -2.52
N ALA A 162 -1.76 15.32 -1.80
CA ALA A 162 -0.47 15.61 -2.39
C ALA A 162 0.09 14.42 -3.17
N LEU A 163 -0.06 13.20 -2.65
CA LEU A 163 0.32 11.98 -3.38
C LEU A 163 -0.47 11.82 -4.68
N VAL A 164 -1.80 11.94 -4.63
CA VAL A 164 -2.65 11.78 -5.81
C VAL A 164 -2.35 12.86 -6.86
N GLU A 165 -2.23 14.13 -6.44
CA GLU A 165 -1.88 15.25 -7.34
C GLU A 165 -0.52 15.02 -8.01
N HIS A 166 0.47 14.54 -7.24
CA HIS A 166 1.79 14.20 -7.77
C HIS A 166 1.72 13.05 -8.78
N CYS A 167 1.00 11.96 -8.47
CA CYS A 167 0.79 10.87 -9.41
C CYS A 167 0.10 11.33 -10.70
N VAL A 168 -0.92 12.20 -10.61
CA VAL A 168 -1.61 12.77 -11.78
C VAL A 168 -0.67 13.63 -12.60
N ALA A 169 0.16 14.45 -11.95
CA ALA A 169 1.15 15.28 -12.64
C ALA A 169 2.22 14.44 -13.36
N ARG A 170 2.65 13.33 -12.75
CA ARG A 170 3.71 12.45 -13.27
C ARG A 170 3.24 11.49 -14.36
N TYR A 171 2.10 10.84 -14.17
CA TYR A 171 1.61 9.76 -15.05
C TYR A 171 0.43 10.17 -15.94
N GLY A 172 -0.17 11.33 -15.70
CA GLY A 172 -1.33 11.83 -16.40
C GLY A 172 -2.65 11.29 -15.85
N ALA A 173 -3.67 12.16 -15.79
CA ALA A 173 -4.98 11.85 -15.20
C ALA A 173 -5.64 10.60 -15.81
N ALA A 174 -5.56 10.42 -17.13
CA ALA A 174 -6.16 9.28 -17.81
C ALA A 174 -5.55 7.93 -17.38
N HIS A 175 -4.26 7.90 -17.09
CA HIS A 175 -3.60 6.70 -16.60
C HIS A 175 -3.95 6.44 -15.13
N VAL A 176 -3.89 7.48 -14.30
CA VAL A 176 -4.14 7.40 -12.85
C VAL A 176 -5.61 7.08 -12.53
N GLN A 177 -6.56 7.48 -13.37
CA GLN A 177 -7.96 7.04 -13.26
C GLN A 177 -8.13 5.52 -13.32
N GLY A 178 -7.16 4.82 -13.92
CA GLY A 178 -7.14 3.37 -13.99
C GLY A 178 -6.51 2.69 -12.78
N TRP A 179 -5.98 3.44 -11.81
CA TRP A 179 -5.38 2.90 -10.58
C TRP A 179 -6.47 2.59 -9.54
N LEU A 180 -6.11 1.76 -8.56
CA LEU A 180 -6.94 1.50 -7.39
C LEU A 180 -6.33 2.16 -6.16
N TRP A 181 -7.19 2.60 -5.25
CA TRP A 181 -6.81 3.31 -4.02
C TRP A 181 -7.50 2.62 -2.85
N GLU A 182 -6.72 2.02 -1.97
CA GLU A 182 -7.18 1.29 -0.79
C GLU A 182 -6.84 2.10 0.45
N LEU A 183 -7.82 2.29 1.34
CA LEU A 183 -7.59 2.98 2.61
C LEU A 183 -7.20 1.96 3.67
N TRP A 184 -5.96 2.07 4.16
CA TRP A 184 -5.42 1.24 5.24
C TRP A 184 -5.28 -0.25 4.90
N ASN A 185 -4.75 -1.04 5.84
CA ASN A 185 -4.65 -2.50 5.76
C ASN A 185 -5.19 -3.14 7.04
N GLU A 186 -6.08 -4.13 6.89
CA GLU A 186 -6.65 -4.97 7.97
C GLU A 186 -6.89 -4.20 9.30
N PRO A 187 -7.76 -3.16 9.28
CA PRO A 187 -8.00 -2.32 10.46
C PRO A 187 -8.71 -3.05 11.61
N ASP A 188 -9.12 -4.30 11.40
CA ASP A 188 -9.71 -5.20 12.38
C ASP A 188 -8.67 -5.96 13.23
N ILE A 189 -7.38 -5.88 12.89
CA ILE A 189 -6.28 -6.48 13.67
C ILE A 189 -5.28 -5.43 14.19
N LEU A 190 -4.08 -5.86 14.59
CA LEU A 190 -3.02 -5.02 15.17
C LEU A 190 -2.47 -3.95 14.22
N TYR A 191 -2.85 -3.95 12.95
CA TYR A 191 -2.48 -2.93 11.98
C TYR A 191 -3.28 -1.64 12.14
N CYS A 192 -4.30 -1.59 13.00
CA CYS A 192 -4.92 -0.33 13.44
C CYS A 192 -5.14 -0.35 14.97
N VAL A 193 -4.23 0.28 15.72
CA VAL A 193 -4.36 0.36 17.18
C VAL A 193 -4.98 1.68 17.61
N GLY A 194 -5.95 1.62 18.52
CA GLY A 194 -6.58 2.83 19.06
C GLY A 194 -7.66 3.41 18.16
N ARG A 195 -8.67 2.58 17.80
CA ARG A 195 -9.92 3.00 17.15
C ARG A 195 -10.31 4.43 17.57
N PRO A 196 -10.54 5.35 16.61
CA PRO A 196 -11.18 6.62 16.92
C PRO A 196 -12.48 6.31 17.67
N ARG A 197 -12.72 6.98 18.80
CA ARG A 197 -14.07 7.01 19.37
C ARG A 197 -14.99 7.46 18.24
N SER A 198 -15.90 6.58 17.82
CA SER A 198 -16.95 6.94 16.87
C SER A 198 -17.54 8.26 17.31
N SER A 199 -17.40 9.32 16.51
CA SER A 199 -18.15 10.53 16.72
C SER A 199 -19.61 10.13 16.57
N THR A 200 -20.30 10.02 17.71
CA THR A 200 -21.75 9.98 17.73
C THR A 200 -22.16 11.34 17.19
N ARG A 201 -22.44 11.43 15.88
CA ARG A 201 -23.26 12.51 15.36
C ARG A 201 -24.60 12.35 16.07
N SER A 202 -24.77 13.11 17.15
CA SER A 202 -26.08 13.37 17.71
C SER A 202 -26.78 14.26 16.69
N THR A 203 -27.56 13.66 15.81
CA THR A 203 -28.60 14.38 15.07
C THR A 203 -29.65 14.79 16.11
N THR A 204 -29.67 16.08 16.40
CA THR A 204 -30.86 16.79 16.89
C THR A 204 -31.34 17.68 15.75
#